data_AF-A0A9W9D0E0-F1
#
_entry.id   AF-A0A9W9D0E0-F1
#
_cell.length_a   1.000
_cell.length_b   1.000
_cell.length_c   1.000
_cell.angle_alpha   90.00
_cell.angle_beta   90.00
_cell.angle_gamma   90.00
#
_symmetry.space_group_name_H-M   'P 1'
#
loop_
_entity.id
_entity.type
_entity.pdbx_description
1 polymer ?
#
loop_
_entity_poly.entity_id
_entity_poly.type
_entity_poly.pdbx_seq_one_letter_code
_entity_poly.pdbx_strand_id
1 'polypeptide(L)'
;MVAGEEPTWKEARLHDYVNYTFITLAAATCAGLLWRLGSMVSRYQRRTKSVHTQTTTGTFSAVTSSFKKHLLYAPVSRSRKARDITIGPGASINFGTLPTRLEALFIATYLIINIVFIFVDIDYTAEKGVYLYAIRNRAGAVLTANLTLPELSCAYAKGQDTQLITKFTTQELYIWSLVAGCPMILMVFLAWSPIRRQFYDTFLQVHRILAIVSVIGIWRHINSDGYYEIKIVIAVISIWIAERVVRVLRLLYKGPYGNTSNTLDSYSSVVLFAGGVGITHQIPYVQHLAGIGSAGVTKRVLLVWAIRSPSHATWAADWLNEALARPGARDVLRVQIFVSNPEFEGQGGRMVLPGLADNEAVQVLAGRPSPDMILDAELAERKAGCMAVSVCGPGSLSDDVRLAVRERQHAGRIDYIEASFSW
;
A
#
# COMPACT_ATOMS: atom_id res chain seq x y z
N MET A 1 50.53 -11.04 -21.09
CA MET A 1 49.34 -10.66 -21.87
C MET A 1 49.16 -9.16 -21.73
N VAL A 2 48.96 -8.49 -22.86
CA VAL A 2 48.99 -7.03 -23.02
C VAL A 2 47.90 -6.36 -22.19
N ALA A 3 48.29 -5.34 -21.43
CA ALA A 3 47.39 -4.35 -20.87
C ALA A 3 46.90 -3.46 -22.02
N GLY A 4 45.59 -3.39 -22.28
CA GLY A 4 45.09 -2.41 -23.26
C GLY A 4 43.68 -2.53 -23.81
N GLU A 5 42.98 -3.67 -23.71
CA GLU A 5 41.59 -3.76 -24.19
C GLU A 5 40.68 -4.30 -23.09
N GLU A 6 39.89 -3.40 -22.48
CA GLU A 6 38.71 -3.79 -21.72
C GLU A 6 37.79 -4.61 -22.65
N PRO A 7 37.37 -5.82 -22.27
CA PRO A 7 36.61 -6.67 -23.17
C PRO A 7 35.26 -6.04 -23.52
N THR A 8 35.06 -5.70 -24.79
CA THR A 8 33.85 -5.11 -25.40
C THR A 8 32.54 -5.83 -25.05
N TRP A 9 32.59 -7.12 -24.69
CA TRP A 9 31.43 -7.89 -24.25
C TRP A 9 30.93 -7.54 -22.84
N LYS A 10 31.76 -6.89 -22.00
CA LYS A 10 31.37 -6.47 -20.65
C LYS A 10 30.38 -5.30 -20.69
N GLU A 11 30.61 -4.33 -21.56
CA GLU A 11 29.76 -3.15 -21.71
C GLU A 11 28.43 -3.49 -22.41
N ALA A 12 28.47 -4.33 -23.45
CA ALA A 12 27.28 -4.72 -24.20
C ALA A 12 26.25 -5.49 -23.37
N ARG A 13 26.69 -6.45 -22.53
CA ARG A 13 25.76 -7.30 -21.74
C ARG A 13 25.18 -6.57 -20.53
N LEU A 14 25.96 -5.65 -19.98
CA LEU A 14 25.54 -4.79 -18.88
C LEU A 14 24.49 -3.77 -19.35
N HIS A 15 24.64 -3.27 -20.58
CA HIS A 15 23.63 -2.47 -21.27
C HIS A 15 22.32 -3.25 -21.47
N ASP A 16 22.40 -4.51 -21.92
CA ASP A 16 21.21 -5.36 -22.08
C ASP A 16 20.49 -5.60 -20.76
N TYR A 17 21.22 -5.87 -19.67
CA TYR A 17 20.61 -6.03 -18.35
C TYR A 17 19.87 -4.79 -17.86
N VAL A 18 20.48 -3.61 -18.00
CA VAL A 18 19.84 -2.35 -17.65
C VAL A 18 18.57 -2.18 -18.46
N ASN A 19 18.62 -2.44 -19.77
CA ASN A 19 17.44 -2.37 -20.63
C ASN A 19 16.35 -3.36 -20.21
N TYR A 20 16.67 -4.61 -19.90
CA TYR A 20 15.68 -5.58 -19.40
C TYR A 20 15.08 -5.16 -18.06
N THR A 21 15.89 -4.63 -17.15
CA THR A 21 15.42 -4.11 -15.85
C THR A 21 14.51 -2.89 -16.05
N PHE A 22 14.84 -2.00 -16.97
CA PHE A 22 13.99 -0.86 -17.34
C PHE A 22 12.67 -1.28 -17.96
N ILE A 23 12.72 -2.18 -18.94
CA ILE A 23 11.53 -2.67 -19.63
C ILE A 23 10.62 -3.38 -18.64
N THR A 24 11.16 -4.20 -17.73
CA THR A 24 10.35 -4.91 -16.72
C THR A 24 9.72 -3.95 -15.70
N LEU A 25 10.47 -2.99 -15.16
CA LEU A 25 9.94 -1.98 -14.23
C LEU A 25 8.96 -1.02 -14.90
N ALA A 26 9.24 -0.59 -16.13
CA ALA A 26 8.34 0.26 -16.91
C ALA A 26 7.07 -0.50 -17.28
N ALA A 27 7.16 -1.74 -17.74
CA ALA A 27 6.01 -2.58 -18.05
C ALA A 27 5.15 -2.83 -16.80
N ALA A 28 5.76 -3.11 -15.64
CA ALA A 28 5.05 -3.24 -14.37
C ALA A 28 4.32 -1.96 -13.98
N THR A 29 4.99 -0.80 -14.12
CA THR A 29 4.42 0.52 -13.83
C THR A 29 3.28 0.85 -14.79
N CYS A 30 3.47 0.65 -16.09
CA CYS A 30 2.46 0.82 -17.13
C CYS A 30 1.26 -0.10 -16.91
N ALA A 31 1.48 -1.38 -16.57
CA ALA A 31 0.41 -2.32 -16.24
C ALA A 31 -0.39 -1.86 -15.01
N GLY A 32 0.30 -1.36 -13.97
CA GLY A 32 -0.35 -0.77 -12.79
C GLY A 32 -1.16 0.49 -13.12
N LEU A 33 -0.64 1.36 -13.98
CA LEU A 33 -1.34 2.56 -14.46
C LEU A 33 -2.54 2.21 -15.33
N LEU A 34 -2.39 1.28 -16.28
CA LEU A 34 -3.48 0.79 -17.14
C LEU A 34 -4.56 0.10 -16.31
N TRP A 35 -4.20 -0.70 -15.31
CA TRP A 35 -5.17 -1.26 -14.36
C TRP A 35 -5.91 -0.16 -13.60
N ARG A 36 -5.20 0.86 -13.10
CA ARG A 36 -5.83 2.00 -12.40
C ARG A 36 -6.77 2.77 -13.32
N LEU A 37 -6.34 3.08 -14.55
CA LEU A 37 -7.15 3.72 -15.59
C LEU A 37 -8.39 2.87 -15.91
N GLY A 38 -8.22 1.58 -16.18
CA GLY A 38 -9.33 0.66 -16.43
C GLY A 38 -10.29 0.57 -15.24
N SER A 39 -9.78 0.58 -14.01
CA SER A 39 -10.60 0.59 -12.80
C SER A 39 -11.36 1.92 -12.63
N MET A 40 -10.76 3.04 -13.04
CA MET A 40 -11.37 4.37 -13.00
C MET A 40 -12.47 4.50 -14.06
N VAL A 41 -12.17 4.11 -15.31
CA VAL A 41 -13.16 4.06 -16.40
C VAL A 41 -14.31 3.13 -16.04
N SER A 42 -14.02 1.97 -15.43
CA SER A 42 -15.06 1.05 -14.95
C SER A 42 -15.95 1.67 -13.86
N ARG A 43 -15.39 2.52 -12.97
CA ARG A 43 -16.19 3.26 -11.96
C ARG A 43 -17.03 4.35 -12.61
N TYR A 44 -16.45 5.09 -13.56
CA TYR A 44 -17.15 6.14 -14.30
C TYR A 44 -18.31 5.59 -15.12
N GLN A 45 -18.08 4.52 -15.89
CA GLN A 45 -19.12 3.80 -16.62
C GLN A 45 -20.21 3.23 -15.70
N ARG A 46 -19.87 2.79 -14.49
CA ARG A 46 -20.88 2.39 -13.49
C ARG A 46 -21.74 3.57 -13.09
N ARG A 47 -21.14 4.71 -12.76
CA ARG A 47 -21.85 5.92 -12.35
C ARG A 47 -22.80 6.43 -13.44
N THR A 48 -22.37 6.43 -14.70
CA THR A 48 -23.24 6.88 -15.80
C THR A 48 -24.37 5.89 -16.07
N LYS A 49 -24.09 4.58 -16.07
CA LYS A 49 -25.11 3.54 -16.30
C LYS A 49 -26.11 3.44 -15.15
N SER A 50 -25.68 3.63 -13.91
CA SER A 50 -26.55 3.56 -12.74
C SER A 50 -27.51 4.76 -12.64
N VAL A 51 -27.17 5.89 -13.26
CA VAL A 51 -28.06 7.06 -13.35
C VAL A 51 -29.17 6.84 -14.39
N HIS A 52 -28.95 6.00 -15.41
CA HIS A 52 -29.90 5.79 -16.51
C HIS A 52 -30.68 4.48 -16.45
N THR A 53 -30.24 3.47 -15.70
CA THR A 53 -30.89 2.15 -15.66
C THR A 53 -30.76 1.51 -14.28
N GLN A 54 -31.89 1.34 -13.59
CA GLN A 54 -31.97 0.69 -12.27
C GLN A 54 -31.61 -0.81 -12.30
N THR A 55 -31.52 -1.41 -13.49
CA THR A 55 -31.19 -2.82 -13.73
C THR A 55 -29.80 -2.95 -14.36
N THR A 56 -28.74 -2.68 -13.59
CA THR A 56 -27.38 -3.06 -14.02
C THR A 56 -26.99 -4.42 -13.44
N THR A 57 -27.44 -5.49 -14.11
CA THR A 57 -26.78 -6.80 -14.08
C THR A 57 -25.51 -6.70 -14.94
N GLY A 58 -24.48 -6.03 -14.40
CA GLY A 58 -23.18 -6.02 -15.05
C GLY A 58 -22.64 -7.45 -15.15
N THR A 59 -22.37 -7.92 -16.36
CA THR A 59 -21.81 -9.25 -16.62
C THR A 59 -20.56 -9.50 -15.78
N PHE A 60 -20.58 -10.58 -15.01
CA PHE A 60 -19.46 -11.03 -14.21
C PHE A 60 -18.32 -11.49 -15.11
N SER A 61 -17.17 -10.80 -15.06
CA SER A 61 -15.96 -11.40 -15.62
C SER A 61 -15.35 -12.31 -14.57
N ALA A 62 -15.51 -13.62 -14.75
CA ALA A 62 -14.91 -14.65 -13.89
C ALA A 62 -13.39 -14.44 -13.72
N VAL A 63 -12.72 -13.93 -14.77
CA VAL A 63 -11.30 -13.56 -14.74
C VAL A 63 -11.04 -12.47 -13.70
N THR A 64 -11.83 -11.39 -13.67
CA THR A 64 -11.63 -10.30 -12.70
C THR A 64 -11.92 -10.73 -11.26
N SER A 65 -12.93 -11.57 -11.06
CA SER A 65 -13.28 -12.13 -9.75
C SER A 65 -12.16 -13.04 -9.23
N SER A 66 -11.66 -13.94 -10.09
CA SER A 66 -10.54 -14.82 -9.76
C SER A 66 -9.25 -14.05 -9.47
N PHE A 67 -8.92 -13.04 -10.28
CA PHE A 67 -7.77 -12.17 -10.05
C PHE A 67 -7.84 -11.47 -8.69
N LYS A 68 -9.01 -10.90 -8.37
CA LYS A 68 -9.22 -10.26 -7.06
C LYS A 68 -9.10 -11.26 -5.90
N LYS A 69 -9.73 -12.43 -6.04
CA LYS A 69 -9.74 -13.47 -5.01
C LYS A 69 -8.35 -14.04 -4.74
N HIS A 70 -7.54 -14.23 -5.78
CA HIS A 70 -6.29 -15.00 -5.68
C HIS A 70 -5.02 -14.14 -5.68
N LEU A 71 -5.05 -12.91 -6.20
CA LEU A 71 -3.86 -12.05 -6.32
C LEU A 71 -4.03 -10.71 -5.60
N LEU A 72 -5.10 -9.96 -5.89
CA LEU A 72 -5.22 -8.57 -5.42
C LEU A 72 -5.57 -8.46 -3.93
N TYR A 73 -6.48 -9.29 -3.43
CA TYR A 73 -6.91 -9.25 -2.02
C TYR A 73 -6.31 -10.36 -1.17
N ALA A 74 -5.68 -11.35 -1.80
CA ALA A 74 -5.10 -12.48 -1.11
C ALA A 74 -3.79 -12.08 -0.40
N PRO A 75 -3.68 -12.28 0.93
CA PRO A 75 -2.39 -12.20 1.61
C PRO A 75 -1.44 -13.33 1.20
N VAL A 76 -0.13 -13.12 1.37
CA VAL A 76 0.88 -14.18 1.21
C VAL A 76 0.68 -15.27 2.25
N SER A 77 0.49 -14.88 3.50
CA SER A 77 0.20 -15.77 4.64
C SER A 77 -1.30 -15.79 4.95
N ARG A 78 -1.71 -16.52 5.99
CA ARG A 78 -3.13 -16.60 6.42
C ARG A 78 -3.72 -15.25 6.84
N SER A 79 -2.90 -14.30 7.29
CA SER A 79 -3.29 -12.95 7.71
C SER A 79 -2.30 -11.92 7.16
N ARG A 80 -2.75 -10.68 6.93
CA ARG A 80 -1.85 -9.58 6.58
C ARG A 80 -1.08 -9.08 7.79
N LYS A 81 -1.53 -9.27 9.03
CA LYS A 81 -0.72 -8.85 10.18
C LYS A 81 0.43 -9.85 10.38
N ALA A 82 1.67 -9.38 10.25
CA ALA A 82 2.81 -10.18 10.69
C ALA A 82 2.66 -10.43 12.21
N ARG A 83 2.84 -11.67 12.68
CA ARG A 83 2.82 -11.96 14.11
C ARG A 83 3.87 -11.08 14.79
N ASP A 84 3.45 -10.37 15.84
CA ASP A 84 4.38 -9.58 16.64
C ASP A 84 5.38 -10.55 17.28
N ILE A 85 6.69 -10.36 17.05
CA ILE A 85 7.70 -11.20 17.68
C ILE A 85 7.97 -10.62 19.06
N THR A 86 7.55 -11.34 20.10
CA THR A 86 7.85 -10.99 21.48
C THR A 86 9.30 -11.35 21.79
N ILE A 87 10.13 -10.35 22.12
CA ILE A 87 11.56 -10.54 22.42
C ILE A 87 11.82 -10.58 23.94
N GLY A 88 10.81 -10.31 24.76
CA GLY A 88 10.88 -10.45 26.21
C GLY A 88 9.61 -9.92 26.91
N PRO A 89 9.57 -9.90 28.25
CA PRO A 89 8.46 -9.34 29.01
C PRO A 89 8.29 -7.85 28.67
N GLY A 90 7.22 -7.50 27.96
CA GLY A 90 6.88 -6.12 27.59
C GLY A 90 7.45 -5.61 26.26
N ALA A 91 8.31 -6.37 25.55
CA ALA A 91 8.87 -5.96 24.27
C ALA A 91 8.35 -6.84 23.12
N SER A 92 7.53 -6.25 22.25
CA SER A 92 7.08 -6.89 21.01
C SER A 92 7.50 -6.07 19.78
N ILE A 93 8.15 -6.73 18.82
CA ILE A 93 8.44 -6.13 17.52
C ILE A 93 7.24 -6.36 16.61
N ASN A 94 6.54 -5.27 16.30
CA ASN A 94 5.47 -5.29 15.31
C ASN A 94 6.08 -5.05 13.91
N PHE A 95 6.02 -6.08 13.08
CA PHE A 95 6.54 -6.10 11.70
C PHE A 95 5.58 -5.48 10.68
N GLY A 96 4.49 -4.84 11.13
CA GLY A 96 3.51 -4.23 10.25
C GLY A 96 2.65 -5.24 9.49
N THR A 97 2.28 -4.88 8.27
CA THR A 97 1.45 -5.73 7.40
C THR A 97 2.28 -6.41 6.32
N LEU A 98 2.09 -7.73 6.18
CA LEU A 98 2.59 -8.54 5.09
C LEU A 98 1.95 -8.11 3.77
N PRO A 99 2.73 -8.16 2.68
CA PRO A 99 2.23 -7.83 1.35
C PRO A 99 1.11 -8.78 0.90
N THR A 100 0.30 -8.30 -0.04
CA THR A 100 -0.58 -9.14 -0.85
C THR A 100 0.24 -10.06 -1.76
N ARG A 101 -0.35 -11.13 -2.29
CA ARG A 101 0.35 -12.05 -3.20
C ARG A 101 0.88 -11.35 -4.45
N LEU A 102 0.13 -10.37 -4.97
CA LEU A 102 0.58 -9.58 -6.10
C LEU A 102 1.82 -8.74 -5.75
N GLU A 103 1.81 -8.03 -4.61
CA GLU A 103 2.96 -7.27 -4.12
C GLU A 103 4.17 -8.18 -3.84
N ALA A 104 3.94 -9.36 -3.27
CA ALA A 104 4.99 -10.33 -3.02
C ALA A 104 5.55 -10.95 -4.30
N LEU A 105 4.72 -11.17 -5.32
CA LEU A 105 5.17 -11.61 -6.64
C LEU A 105 6.07 -10.56 -7.28
N PHE A 106 5.72 -9.27 -7.18
CA PHE A 106 6.58 -8.17 -7.64
C PHE A 106 7.93 -8.18 -6.91
N ILE A 107 7.93 -8.28 -5.58
CA ILE A 107 9.16 -8.35 -4.78
C ILE A 107 9.99 -9.60 -5.15
N ALA A 108 9.34 -10.76 -5.27
CA ALA A 108 10.03 -12.00 -5.62
C ALA A 108 10.65 -11.94 -7.02
N THR A 109 9.92 -11.42 -8.01
CA THR A 109 10.42 -11.23 -9.38
C THR A 109 11.64 -10.29 -9.37
N TYR A 110 11.56 -9.21 -8.60
CA TYR A 110 12.67 -8.27 -8.43
C TYR A 110 13.89 -8.91 -7.74
N LEU A 111 13.69 -9.77 -6.74
CA LEU A 111 14.81 -10.48 -6.12
C LEU A 111 15.43 -11.51 -7.06
N ILE A 112 14.60 -12.25 -7.80
CA ILE A 112 15.04 -13.23 -8.79
C ILE A 112 15.85 -12.56 -9.90
N ILE A 113 15.39 -11.43 -10.44
CA ILE A 113 16.12 -10.75 -11.53
C ILE A 113 17.51 -10.26 -11.06
N ASN A 114 17.60 -9.78 -9.81
CA ASN A 114 18.89 -9.39 -9.21
C ASN A 114 19.83 -10.59 -9.01
N ILE A 115 19.32 -11.74 -8.55
CA ILE A 115 20.12 -12.97 -8.41
C ILE A 115 20.58 -13.47 -9.78
N VAL A 116 19.67 -13.54 -10.74
CA VAL A 116 19.97 -13.96 -12.12
C VAL A 116 21.09 -13.11 -12.69
N PHE A 117 21.06 -11.80 -12.51
CA PHE A 117 22.13 -10.93 -13.00
C PHE A 117 23.50 -11.22 -12.38
N ILE A 118 23.54 -11.50 -11.08
CA ILE A 118 24.79 -11.75 -10.35
C ILE A 118 25.46 -13.04 -10.82
N PHE A 119 24.69 -14.07 -11.19
CA PHE A 119 25.22 -15.43 -11.40
C PHE A 119 25.06 -15.98 -12.82
N VAL A 120 24.13 -15.50 -13.63
CA VAL A 120 23.88 -16.04 -14.97
C VAL A 120 24.82 -15.42 -15.99
N ASP A 121 25.24 -16.20 -16.98
CA ASP A 121 26.12 -15.75 -18.07
C ASP A 121 27.50 -15.26 -17.58
N ILE A 122 28.09 -16.05 -16.68
CA ILE A 122 29.49 -15.95 -16.26
C ILE A 122 30.21 -17.17 -16.80
N ASP A 123 31.39 -16.96 -17.40
CA ASP A 123 32.26 -18.06 -17.80
C ASP A 123 32.91 -18.68 -16.56
N TYR A 124 32.28 -19.74 -16.04
CA TYR A 124 32.78 -20.52 -14.90
C TYR A 124 33.94 -21.46 -15.28
N THR A 125 34.28 -21.58 -16.56
CA THR A 125 35.44 -22.35 -17.01
C THR A 125 36.74 -21.54 -16.95
N ALA A 126 36.63 -20.21 -16.83
CA ALA A 126 37.75 -19.31 -16.64
C ALA A 126 38.47 -19.49 -15.28
N GLU A 127 39.66 -18.90 -15.15
CA GLU A 127 40.43 -18.92 -13.91
C GLU A 127 39.62 -18.33 -12.73
N LYS A 128 39.79 -18.90 -11.54
CA LYS A 128 39.08 -18.53 -10.31
C LYS A 128 39.06 -17.03 -10.01
N GLY A 129 40.17 -16.33 -10.27
CA GLY A 129 40.24 -14.88 -10.08
C GLY A 129 39.30 -14.10 -11.01
N VAL A 130 39.09 -14.59 -12.23
CA VAL A 130 38.33 -13.90 -13.29
C VAL A 130 36.84 -13.98 -13.03
N TYR A 131 36.28 -15.17 -12.77
CA TYR A 131 34.84 -15.27 -12.52
C TYR A 131 34.43 -14.72 -11.15
N LEU A 132 35.28 -14.83 -10.11
CA LEU A 132 35.01 -14.18 -8.81
C LEU A 132 35.04 -12.65 -8.92
N TYR A 133 35.95 -12.09 -9.72
CA TYR A 133 35.97 -10.67 -10.02
C TYR A 133 34.66 -10.22 -10.72
N ALA A 134 34.17 -11.02 -11.69
CA ALA A 134 32.94 -10.72 -12.41
C ALA A 134 31.71 -10.74 -11.47
N ILE A 135 31.56 -11.77 -10.62
CA ILE A 135 30.50 -11.84 -9.61
C ILE A 135 30.55 -10.63 -8.69
N ARG A 136 31.75 -10.27 -8.22
CA ARG A 136 31.96 -9.12 -7.33
C ARG A 136 31.52 -7.80 -7.98
N ASN A 137 31.92 -7.53 -9.22
CA ASN A 137 31.53 -6.29 -9.90
C ASN A 137 30.02 -6.25 -10.16
N ARG A 138 29.38 -7.37 -10.56
CA ARG A 138 27.93 -7.43 -10.77
C ARG A 138 27.14 -7.27 -9.47
N ALA A 139 27.58 -7.92 -8.39
CA ALA A 139 27.01 -7.73 -7.06
C ALA A 139 27.16 -6.28 -6.57
N GLY A 140 28.31 -5.65 -6.85
CA GLY A 140 28.57 -4.23 -6.60
C GLY A 140 27.58 -3.33 -7.34
N ALA A 141 27.38 -3.53 -8.66
CA ALA A 141 26.43 -2.75 -9.45
C ALA A 141 24.97 -2.90 -8.97
N VAL A 142 24.53 -4.13 -8.66
CA VAL A 142 23.20 -4.38 -8.06
C VAL A 142 23.08 -3.69 -6.71
N LEU A 143 24.13 -3.73 -5.90
CA LEU A 143 24.11 -3.09 -4.59
C LEU A 143 24.18 -1.56 -4.70
N THR A 144 24.90 -0.97 -5.65
CA THR A 144 24.83 0.48 -5.93
C THR A 144 23.45 0.90 -6.40
N ALA A 145 22.81 0.08 -7.25
CA ALA A 145 21.43 0.30 -7.69
C ALA A 145 20.40 0.16 -6.54
N ASN A 146 20.70 -0.63 -5.50
CA ASN A 146 19.77 -0.92 -4.40
C ASN A 146 20.05 -0.13 -3.12
N LEU A 147 21.27 -0.18 -2.61
CA LEU A 147 21.73 0.23 -1.28
C LEU A 147 23.26 0.43 -1.32
N THR A 148 23.76 1.59 -1.74
CA THR A 148 25.19 1.99 -1.77
C THR A 148 25.91 1.69 -0.45
N LEU A 149 26.57 0.53 -0.38
CA LEU A 149 27.36 0.05 0.77
C LEU A 149 28.60 -0.83 0.47
N PRO A 150 28.94 -1.28 -0.75
CA PRO A 150 30.12 -2.15 -0.92
C PRO A 150 31.45 -1.39 -1.08
N GLU A 151 31.44 -0.11 -1.42
CA GLU A 151 32.70 0.63 -1.68
C GLU A 151 33.50 0.90 -0.39
N LEU A 152 32.81 1.10 0.73
CA LEU A 152 33.47 1.37 2.02
C LEU A 152 34.09 0.11 2.65
N SER A 153 33.50 -1.06 2.40
CA SER A 153 34.02 -2.33 2.94
C SER A 153 35.26 -2.83 2.19
N CYS A 154 35.38 -2.52 0.89
CA CYS A 154 36.59 -2.84 0.12
C CYS A 154 37.78 -1.92 0.48
N ALA A 155 37.53 -0.68 0.90
CA ALA A 155 38.55 0.23 1.40
C ALA A 155 39.10 -0.19 2.78
N TYR A 156 38.25 -0.77 3.64
CA TYR A 156 38.65 -1.24 4.97
C TYR A 156 39.40 -2.59 4.94
N ALA A 157 39.11 -3.45 3.95
CA ALA A 157 39.73 -4.77 3.83
C ALA A 157 41.18 -4.74 3.27
N LYS A 158 41.63 -3.61 2.71
CA LYS A 158 43.02 -3.39 2.29
C LYS A 158 43.70 -2.36 3.20
N GLY A 159 43.93 -2.75 4.45
CA GLY A 159 44.86 -2.03 5.32
C GLY A 159 46.29 -2.13 4.81
N GLN A 160 47.08 -1.10 5.09
CA GLN A 160 48.54 -0.95 4.88
C GLN A 160 49.00 -0.24 3.60
N ASP A 161 48.56 1.00 3.38
CA ASP A 161 49.49 2.05 2.94
C ASP A 161 48.89 3.46 3.13
N THR A 162 49.46 4.25 4.04
CA THR A 162 48.97 5.58 4.40
C THR A 162 49.05 6.56 3.22
N GLN A 163 49.92 6.31 2.23
CA GLN A 163 50.03 7.11 1.00
C GLN A 163 48.99 6.73 -0.08
N LEU A 164 48.51 5.47 -0.10
CA LEU A 164 47.39 5.08 -0.95
C LEU A 164 46.11 5.77 -0.48
N ILE A 165 45.84 5.77 0.83
CA ILE A 165 44.64 6.36 1.43
C ILE A 165 44.51 7.86 1.06
N THR A 166 45.61 8.63 1.07
CA THR A 166 45.62 10.06 0.67
C THR A 166 45.40 10.26 -0.83
N LYS A 167 45.88 9.34 -1.68
CA LYS A 167 45.60 9.34 -3.12
C LYS A 167 44.15 8.95 -3.44
N PHE A 168 43.54 8.08 -2.64
CA PHE A 168 42.14 7.67 -2.79
C PHE A 168 41.15 8.71 -2.25
N THR A 169 41.48 9.40 -1.15
CA THR A 169 40.62 10.45 -0.55
C THR A 169 40.59 11.78 -1.33
N THR A 170 41.50 11.97 -2.28
CA THR A 170 41.56 13.18 -3.11
C THR A 170 40.90 13.02 -4.49
N GLN A 171 40.48 11.81 -4.85
CA GLN A 171 39.72 11.61 -6.08
C GLN A 171 38.25 11.95 -5.87
N GLU A 172 37.71 12.84 -6.72
CA GLU A 172 36.32 13.29 -6.63
C GLU A 172 35.33 12.11 -6.55
N LEU A 173 35.61 11.03 -7.28
CA LEU A 173 34.80 9.80 -7.30
C LEU A 173 34.55 9.23 -5.88
N TYR A 174 35.56 9.21 -5.01
CA TYR A 174 35.48 8.66 -3.66
C TYR A 174 34.70 9.56 -2.69
N ILE A 175 34.83 10.89 -2.85
CA ILE A 175 34.06 11.85 -2.05
C ILE A 175 32.57 11.70 -2.38
N TRP A 176 32.24 11.61 -3.65
CA TRP A 176 30.85 11.47 -4.08
C TRP A 176 30.22 10.12 -3.71
N SER A 177 31.01 9.04 -3.63
CA SER A 177 30.49 7.76 -3.11
C SER A 177 30.19 7.80 -1.62
N LEU A 178 30.99 8.50 -0.81
CA LEU A 178 30.70 8.75 0.61
C LEU A 178 29.44 9.60 0.80
N VAL A 179 29.31 10.68 0.02
CA VAL A 179 28.15 11.58 0.04
C VAL A 179 26.87 10.84 -0.39
N ALA A 180 26.97 9.83 -1.26
CA ALA A 180 25.87 8.96 -1.65
C ALA A 180 25.51 7.92 -0.57
N GLY A 181 26.52 7.19 -0.09
CA GLY A 181 26.37 6.00 0.76
C GLY A 181 25.98 6.31 2.20
N CYS A 182 26.63 7.29 2.84
CA CYS A 182 26.38 7.60 4.25
C CYS A 182 24.92 7.99 4.54
N PRO A 183 24.25 8.86 3.74
CA PRO A 183 22.84 9.16 3.93
C PRO A 183 21.93 7.94 3.66
N MET A 184 22.29 7.06 2.73
CA MET A 184 21.51 5.83 2.46
C MET A 184 21.54 4.85 3.63
N ILE A 185 22.69 4.71 4.27
CA ILE A 185 22.83 3.93 5.51
C ILE A 185 21.96 4.53 6.62
N LEU A 186 22.07 5.85 6.82
CA LEU A 186 21.30 6.56 7.84
C LEU A 186 19.79 6.41 7.59
N MET A 187 19.34 6.44 6.34
CA MET A 187 17.93 6.20 6.00
C MET A 187 17.44 4.82 6.45
N VAL A 188 18.25 3.76 6.34
CA VAL A 188 17.89 2.41 6.83
C VAL A 188 17.74 2.40 8.35
N PHE A 189 18.68 3.01 9.06
CA PHE A 189 18.62 3.12 10.52
C PHE A 189 17.42 3.93 11.00
N LEU A 190 17.17 5.09 10.39
CA LEU A 190 16.02 5.95 10.72
C LEU A 190 14.69 5.29 10.35
N ALA A 191 14.66 4.41 9.35
CA ALA A 191 13.48 3.65 8.98
C ALA A 191 13.11 2.53 9.98
N TRP A 192 13.96 2.28 10.99
CA TRP A 192 13.65 1.32 12.03
C TRP A 192 12.42 1.76 12.83
N SER A 193 11.45 0.83 12.94
CA SER A 193 10.13 1.07 13.52
C SER A 193 10.07 1.82 14.84
N PRO A 194 10.94 1.59 15.85
CA PRO A 194 10.88 2.33 17.12
C PRO A 194 11.12 3.84 16.92
N ILE A 195 12.12 4.20 16.10
CA ILE A 195 12.49 5.58 15.80
C ILE A 195 11.39 6.27 14.99
N ARG A 196 10.94 5.60 13.92
CA ARG A 196 9.90 6.12 13.03
C ARG A 196 8.56 6.40 13.73
N ARG A 197 8.16 5.56 14.69
CA ARG A 197 6.85 5.71 15.36
C ARG A 197 6.81 6.88 16.34
N GLN A 198 7.94 7.19 16.99
CA GLN A 198 7.98 8.28 17.98
C GLN A 198 8.08 9.67 17.32
N PHE A 199 8.73 9.76 16.16
CA PHE A 199 8.98 11.03 15.48
C PHE A 199 8.65 10.94 13.99
N TYR A 200 7.43 10.50 13.65
CA TYR A 200 7.06 10.18 12.26
C TYR A 200 7.26 11.35 11.29
N ASP A 201 6.82 12.55 11.66
CA ASP A 201 6.94 13.73 10.79
C ASP A 201 8.41 14.13 10.59
N THR A 202 9.19 14.15 11.66
CA THR A 202 10.64 14.42 11.60
C THR A 202 11.36 13.37 10.75
N PHE A 203 11.07 12.09 10.98
CA PHE A 203 11.58 10.98 10.18
C PHE A 203 11.29 11.20 8.70
N LEU A 204 10.05 11.55 8.35
CA LEU A 204 9.62 11.69 6.96
C LEU A 204 10.35 12.84 6.25
N GLN A 205 10.59 13.95 6.93
CA GLN A 205 11.34 15.07 6.34
C GLN A 205 12.83 14.77 6.22
N VAL A 206 13.44 14.22 7.27
CA VAL A 206 14.86 13.83 7.25
C VAL A 206 15.11 12.79 6.16
N HIS A 207 14.25 11.76 6.04
CA HIS A 207 14.37 10.74 5.01
C HIS A 207 14.32 11.33 3.58
N ARG A 208 13.44 12.31 3.34
CA ARG A 208 13.37 12.99 2.03
C ARG A 208 14.65 13.78 1.74
N ILE A 209 15.17 14.52 2.71
CA ILE A 209 16.41 15.29 2.54
C ILE A 209 17.58 14.35 2.26
N LEU A 210 17.74 13.29 3.05
CA LEU A 210 18.79 12.29 2.85
C LEU A 210 18.67 11.60 1.48
N ALA A 211 17.46 11.31 1.02
CA ALA A 211 17.24 10.75 -0.31
C ALA A 211 17.68 11.71 -1.44
N ILE A 212 17.39 13.02 -1.31
CA ILE A 212 17.86 14.03 -2.28
C ILE A 212 19.40 14.05 -2.32
N VAL A 213 20.04 14.10 -1.14
CA VAL A 213 21.51 14.13 -1.03
C VAL A 213 22.12 12.87 -1.64
N SER A 214 21.57 11.69 -1.34
CA SER A 214 22.02 10.43 -1.93
C SER A 214 21.92 10.42 -3.45
N VAL A 215 20.80 10.88 -4.02
CA VAL A 215 20.63 10.95 -5.49
C VAL A 215 21.65 11.89 -6.13
N ILE A 216 21.92 13.06 -5.52
CA ILE A 216 22.95 14.00 -5.99
C ILE A 216 24.35 13.36 -5.91
N GLY A 217 24.65 12.67 -4.81
CA GLY A 217 25.90 11.95 -4.63
C GLY A 217 26.10 10.88 -5.71
N ILE A 218 25.07 10.06 -5.97
CA ILE A 218 25.08 9.02 -7.01
C ILE A 218 25.28 9.65 -8.40
N TRP A 219 24.57 10.74 -8.70
CA TRP A 219 24.73 11.45 -9.98
C TRP A 219 26.18 11.90 -10.19
N ARG A 220 26.77 12.54 -9.18
CA ARG A 220 28.14 13.05 -9.27
C ARG A 220 29.20 11.95 -9.31
N HIS A 221 28.98 10.87 -8.57
CA HIS A 221 29.83 9.69 -8.58
C HIS A 221 29.86 9.05 -9.98
N ILE A 222 28.70 8.76 -10.57
CA ILE A 222 28.60 8.05 -11.85
C ILE A 222 28.94 8.95 -13.06
N ASN A 223 28.64 10.24 -13.01
CA ASN A 223 28.89 11.17 -14.12
C ASN A 223 30.40 11.45 -14.37
N SER A 224 31.27 11.10 -13.43
CA SER A 224 32.71 11.35 -13.56
C SER A 224 33.40 10.42 -14.56
N ASP A 225 32.85 9.22 -14.80
CA ASP A 225 33.49 8.18 -15.60
C ASP A 225 32.71 7.81 -16.89
N GLY A 226 31.62 8.52 -17.21
CA GLY A 226 30.89 8.35 -18.47
C GLY A 226 30.07 7.05 -18.60
N TYR A 227 29.81 6.35 -17.51
CA TYR A 227 29.09 5.08 -17.52
C TYR A 227 27.62 5.21 -17.96
N TYR A 228 27.14 4.17 -18.64
CA TYR A 228 25.74 3.94 -19.03
C TYR A 228 24.74 4.03 -17.86
N GLU A 229 25.22 3.90 -16.62
CA GLU A 229 24.45 3.94 -15.38
C GLU A 229 23.78 5.30 -15.13
N ILE A 230 24.25 6.40 -15.75
CA ILE A 230 23.62 7.72 -15.59
C ILE A 230 22.19 7.77 -16.14
N LYS A 231 21.89 6.95 -17.17
CA LYS A 231 20.53 6.81 -17.71
C LYS A 231 19.57 6.28 -16.64
N ILE A 232 20.05 5.43 -15.74
CA ILE A 232 19.25 4.87 -14.66
C ILE A 232 18.83 5.96 -13.68
N VAL A 233 19.80 6.80 -13.30
CA VAL A 233 19.58 7.91 -12.37
C VAL A 233 18.59 8.93 -12.96
N ILE A 234 18.73 9.28 -14.25
CA ILE A 234 17.79 10.17 -14.97
C ILE A 234 16.37 9.59 -14.94
N ALA A 235 16.20 8.30 -15.22
CA ALA A 235 14.89 7.68 -15.22
C ALA A 235 14.25 7.65 -13.82
N VAL A 236 15.02 7.35 -12.76
CA VAL A 236 14.56 7.39 -11.37
C VAL A 236 14.13 8.81 -10.98
N ILE A 237 14.95 9.82 -11.30
CA ILE A 237 14.60 11.24 -11.07
C ILE A 237 13.31 11.61 -11.82
N SER A 238 13.18 11.19 -13.07
CA SER A 238 11.99 11.47 -13.90
C SER A 238 10.73 10.86 -13.32
N ILE A 239 10.78 9.59 -12.90
CA ILE A 239 9.67 8.90 -12.23
C ILE A 239 9.33 9.59 -10.90
N TRP A 240 10.35 9.98 -10.14
CA TRP A 240 10.17 10.65 -8.86
C TRP A 240 9.49 12.01 -9.02
N ILE A 241 9.94 12.83 -9.98
CA ILE A 241 9.30 14.11 -10.31
C ILE A 241 7.87 13.87 -10.81
N ALA A 242 7.65 12.90 -11.70
CA ALA A 242 6.32 12.59 -12.22
C ALA A 242 5.35 12.17 -11.09
N GLU A 243 5.78 11.37 -10.12
CA GLU A 243 4.98 11.01 -8.94
C GLU A 243 4.57 12.25 -8.15
N ARG A 244 5.50 13.19 -7.91
CA ARG A 244 5.24 14.44 -7.19
C ARG A 244 4.28 15.34 -7.96
N VAL A 245 4.49 15.51 -9.26
CA VAL A 245 3.60 16.28 -10.14
C VAL A 245 2.19 15.68 -10.10
N VAL A 246 2.03 14.37 -10.26
CA VAL A 246 0.72 13.70 -10.18
C VAL A 246 0.08 13.86 -8.80
N ARG A 247 0.87 13.90 -7.72
CA ARG A 247 0.36 14.17 -6.37
C ARG A 247 -0.13 15.61 -6.24
N VAL A 248 0.63 16.61 -6.69
CA VAL A 248 0.25 18.03 -6.69
C VAL A 248 -1.00 18.24 -7.55
N LEU A 249 -1.04 17.72 -8.77
CA LEU A 249 -2.20 17.80 -9.65
C LEU A 249 -3.45 17.18 -9.02
N ARG A 250 -3.30 16.06 -8.30
CA ARG A 250 -4.43 15.46 -7.55
C ARG A 250 -4.87 16.32 -6.38
N LEU A 251 -3.96 16.97 -5.67
CA LEU A 251 -4.31 17.91 -4.60
C LEU A 251 -5.02 19.15 -5.15
N LEU A 252 -4.59 19.68 -6.29
CA LEU A 252 -5.26 20.80 -6.95
C LEU A 252 -6.66 20.40 -7.45
N TYR A 253 -6.82 19.20 -8.03
CA TYR A 253 -8.10 18.73 -8.55
C TYR A 253 -9.10 18.32 -7.45
N LYS A 254 -8.63 17.62 -6.40
CA LYS A 254 -9.51 17.06 -5.36
C LYS A 254 -9.56 17.88 -4.07
N GLY A 255 -8.71 18.89 -3.91
CA GLY A 255 -8.48 19.60 -2.65
C GLY A 255 -7.66 18.80 -1.63
N PRO A 256 -7.23 19.44 -0.52
CA PRO A 256 -6.38 18.84 0.52
C PRO A 256 -7.03 17.64 1.24
N TYR A 257 -8.35 17.59 1.31
CA TYR A 257 -9.09 16.49 1.94
C TYR A 257 -9.51 15.39 0.97
N GLY A 258 -9.30 15.59 -0.33
CA GLY A 258 -9.82 14.72 -1.37
C GLY A 258 -11.34 14.71 -1.39
N ASN A 259 -11.96 14.75 -2.57
CA ASN A 259 -13.40 14.53 -2.69
C ASN A 259 -13.72 13.03 -2.48
N THR A 260 -13.61 12.56 -1.23
CA THR A 260 -13.81 11.16 -0.81
C THR A 260 -15.27 10.76 -0.93
N SER A 261 -16.19 11.67 -0.57
CA SER A 261 -17.65 11.48 -0.58
C SER A 261 -18.20 10.89 -1.88
N ASN A 262 -17.73 11.38 -3.04
CA ASN A 262 -18.23 10.97 -4.35
C ASN A 262 -17.76 9.58 -4.85
N THR A 263 -16.92 8.86 -4.09
CA THR A 263 -16.38 7.56 -4.53
C THR A 263 -17.41 6.44 -4.38
N LEU A 264 -18.27 6.52 -3.37
CA LEU A 264 -19.23 5.46 -3.03
C LEU A 264 -20.58 5.61 -3.74
N ASP A 265 -20.87 6.78 -4.30
CA ASP A 265 -22.12 7.09 -5.03
C ASP A 265 -22.36 6.20 -6.26
N SER A 266 -21.32 5.57 -6.80
CA SER A 266 -21.45 4.68 -7.96
C SER A 266 -21.92 3.26 -7.61
N TYR A 267 -22.04 2.94 -6.32
CA TYR A 267 -22.41 1.61 -5.84
C TYR A 267 -23.88 1.58 -5.44
N SER A 268 -24.58 0.48 -5.77
CA SER A 268 -25.99 0.32 -5.43
C SER A 268 -26.19 -0.03 -3.96
N SER A 269 -25.21 -0.71 -3.37
CA SER A 269 -25.17 -1.07 -1.95
C SER A 269 -23.77 -0.78 -1.39
N VAL A 270 -23.72 -0.25 -0.18
CA VAL A 270 -22.48 0.11 0.50
C VAL A 270 -22.52 -0.43 1.92
N VAL A 271 -21.49 -1.18 2.32
CA VAL A 271 -21.30 -1.67 3.69
C VAL A 271 -20.04 -1.02 4.26
N LEU A 272 -20.20 -0.30 5.38
CA LEU A 272 -19.15 0.48 6.02
C LEU A 272 -18.84 -0.15 7.37
N PHE A 273 -17.70 -0.82 7.49
CA PHE A 273 -17.19 -1.34 8.76
C PHE A 273 -16.32 -0.30 9.46
N ALA A 274 -16.62 -0.05 10.72
CA ALA A 274 -15.87 0.82 11.61
C ALA A 274 -15.49 0.07 12.88
N GLY A 275 -14.24 0.19 13.32
CA GLY A 275 -13.78 -0.31 14.63
C GLY A 275 -13.27 0.83 15.50
N GLY A 276 -13.87 1.03 16.68
CA GLY A 276 -13.50 2.10 17.60
C GLY A 276 -13.55 3.48 16.94
N VAL A 277 -12.44 4.22 16.98
CA VAL A 277 -12.28 5.56 16.37
C VAL A 277 -12.40 5.53 14.84
N GLY A 278 -12.29 4.36 14.19
CA GLY A 278 -12.43 4.22 12.74
C GLY A 278 -13.79 4.68 12.16
N ILE A 279 -14.78 4.93 13.02
CA ILE A 279 -16.05 5.57 12.65
C ILE A 279 -15.85 6.96 12.03
N THR A 280 -14.80 7.70 12.40
CA THR A 280 -14.48 9.02 11.82
C THR A 280 -14.29 8.97 10.31
N HIS A 281 -13.78 7.86 9.78
CA HIS A 281 -13.64 7.67 8.34
C HIS A 281 -14.99 7.46 7.65
N GLN A 282 -15.92 6.78 8.32
CA GLN A 282 -17.17 6.34 7.72
C GLN A 282 -18.27 7.40 7.79
N ILE A 283 -18.27 8.24 8.83
CA ILE A 283 -19.31 9.28 9.05
C ILE A 283 -19.51 10.21 7.84
N PRO A 284 -18.46 10.76 7.19
CA PRO A 284 -18.65 11.62 6.01
C PRO A 284 -19.38 10.90 4.85
N TYR A 285 -19.11 9.61 4.64
CA TYR A 285 -19.82 8.82 3.64
C TYR A 285 -21.27 8.58 4.05
N VAL A 286 -21.53 8.29 5.32
CA VAL A 286 -22.88 8.09 5.85
C VAL A 286 -23.69 9.37 5.68
N GLN A 287 -23.16 10.52 6.09
CA GLN A 287 -23.84 11.83 5.95
C GLN A 287 -24.11 12.19 4.49
N HIS A 288 -23.16 11.94 3.59
CA HIS A 288 -23.31 12.20 2.15
C HIS A 288 -24.38 11.29 1.52
N LEU A 289 -24.27 9.97 1.72
CA LEU A 289 -25.19 9.01 1.13
C LEU A 289 -26.61 9.13 1.72
N ALA A 290 -26.73 9.39 3.02
CA ALA A 290 -28.01 9.68 3.66
C ALA A 290 -28.61 11.02 3.18
N GLY A 291 -27.77 12.01 2.87
CA GLY A 291 -28.22 13.29 2.33
C GLY A 291 -28.72 13.22 0.89
N ILE A 292 -28.16 12.33 0.07
CA ILE A 292 -28.70 12.03 -1.26
C ILE A 292 -30.00 11.21 -1.15
N GLY A 293 -30.06 10.28 -0.18
CA GLY A 293 -31.23 9.44 0.09
C GLY A 293 -31.67 8.63 -1.13
N SER A 294 -32.98 8.42 -1.24
CA SER A 294 -33.60 7.64 -2.32
C SER A 294 -33.43 8.23 -3.72
N ALA A 295 -32.98 9.49 -3.85
CA ALA A 295 -32.68 10.11 -5.15
C ALA A 295 -31.38 9.57 -5.78
N GLY A 296 -30.50 8.98 -4.97
CA GLY A 296 -29.19 8.49 -5.40
C GLY A 296 -29.22 7.14 -6.09
N VAL A 297 -28.07 6.75 -6.63
CA VAL A 297 -27.82 5.38 -7.12
C VAL A 297 -27.74 4.38 -5.96
N THR A 298 -27.15 4.80 -4.85
CA THR A 298 -27.02 3.98 -3.65
C THR A 298 -28.38 3.86 -2.97
N LYS A 299 -28.92 2.64 -2.97
CA LYS A 299 -30.23 2.35 -2.38
C LYS A 299 -30.14 1.67 -1.01
N ARG A 300 -28.95 1.20 -0.64
CA ARG A 300 -28.69 0.54 0.64
C ARG A 300 -27.34 0.95 1.19
N VAL A 301 -27.32 1.42 2.43
CA VAL A 301 -26.13 1.75 3.19
C VAL A 301 -26.23 1.07 4.54
N LEU A 302 -25.32 0.14 4.82
CA LEU A 302 -25.20 -0.49 6.13
C LEU A 302 -23.93 0.01 6.80
N LEU A 303 -24.08 0.72 7.92
CA LEU A 303 -22.97 1.06 8.81
C LEU A 303 -22.87 0.00 9.90
N VAL A 304 -21.73 -0.67 9.99
CA VAL A 304 -21.40 -1.63 11.06
C VAL A 304 -20.32 -1.02 11.93
N TRP A 305 -20.64 -0.70 13.19
CA TRP A 305 -19.69 -0.10 14.12
C TRP A 305 -19.42 -0.98 15.33
N ALA A 306 -18.19 -1.43 15.48
CA ALA A 306 -17.73 -2.21 16.63
C ALA A 306 -17.07 -1.30 17.68
N ILE A 307 -17.64 -1.28 18.89
CA ILE A 307 -17.12 -0.55 20.06
C ILE A 307 -16.97 -1.49 21.25
N ARG A 308 -16.15 -1.08 22.23
CA ARG A 308 -15.97 -1.87 23.47
C ARG A 308 -17.03 -1.58 24.52
N SER A 309 -17.50 -0.33 24.62
CA SER A 309 -18.45 0.10 25.64
C SER A 309 -19.48 1.05 25.02
N PRO A 310 -20.75 1.04 25.46
CA PRO A 310 -21.76 2.00 25.05
C PRO A 310 -21.32 3.47 25.23
N SER A 311 -20.53 3.76 26.27
CA SER A 311 -20.03 5.11 26.54
C SER A 311 -19.12 5.65 25.42
N HIS A 312 -18.49 4.77 24.64
CA HIS A 312 -17.67 5.16 23.49
C HIS A 312 -18.50 5.67 22.31
N ALA A 313 -19.83 5.57 22.36
CA ALA A 313 -20.69 6.12 21.33
C ALA A 313 -20.91 7.63 21.47
N THR A 314 -20.78 8.17 22.69
CA THR A 314 -21.20 9.54 23.05
C THR A 314 -20.66 10.62 22.13
N TRP A 315 -19.36 10.64 21.86
CA TRP A 315 -18.70 11.67 21.06
C TRP A 315 -19.07 11.63 19.56
N ALA A 316 -19.54 10.49 19.04
CA ALA A 316 -19.95 10.36 17.64
C ALA A 316 -21.48 10.33 17.47
N ALA A 317 -22.23 10.34 18.58
CA ALA A 317 -23.68 10.21 18.58
C ALA A 317 -24.35 11.37 17.84
N ASP A 318 -23.89 12.60 18.03
CA ASP A 318 -24.44 13.79 17.37
C ASP A 318 -24.33 13.69 15.85
N TRP A 319 -23.18 13.28 15.31
CA TRP A 319 -23.00 13.10 13.87
C TRP A 319 -23.86 11.97 13.28
N LEU A 320 -24.10 10.91 14.06
CA LEU A 320 -25.02 9.84 13.67
C LEU A 320 -26.47 10.32 13.69
N ASN A 321 -26.87 11.05 14.74
CA ASN A 321 -28.20 11.66 14.84
C ASN A 321 -28.46 12.60 13.66
N GLU A 322 -27.49 13.44 13.31
CA GLU A 322 -27.57 14.31 12.13
C GLU A 322 -27.77 13.53 10.83
N ALA A 323 -27.06 12.41 10.66
CA ALA A 323 -27.20 11.58 9.46
C ALA A 323 -28.56 10.87 9.41
N LEU A 324 -29.03 10.34 10.54
CA LEU A 324 -30.30 9.64 10.69
C LEU A 324 -31.51 10.58 10.57
N ALA A 325 -31.34 11.87 10.90
CA ALA A 325 -32.36 12.90 10.79
C ALA A 325 -32.55 13.43 9.37
N ARG A 326 -31.67 13.09 8.41
CA ARG A 326 -31.79 13.59 7.03
C ARG A 326 -33.04 13.03 6.33
N PRO A 327 -33.74 13.84 5.51
CA PRO A 327 -34.88 13.35 4.74
C PRO A 327 -34.49 12.19 3.82
N GLY A 328 -35.23 11.07 3.89
CA GLY A 328 -34.94 9.87 3.10
C GLY A 328 -33.80 8.99 3.63
N ALA A 329 -33.16 9.34 4.75
CA ALA A 329 -32.15 8.49 5.39
C ALA A 329 -32.75 7.15 5.80
N ARG A 330 -33.99 7.12 6.31
CA ARG A 330 -34.69 5.91 6.77
C ARG A 330 -34.86 4.85 5.68
N ASP A 331 -34.95 5.26 4.42
CA ASP A 331 -35.16 4.35 3.29
C ASP A 331 -33.87 3.63 2.86
N VAL A 332 -32.71 4.25 3.15
CA VAL A 332 -31.41 3.84 2.58
C VAL A 332 -30.42 3.42 3.66
N LEU A 333 -30.40 4.07 4.82
CA LEU A 333 -29.41 3.90 5.89
C LEU A 333 -29.90 2.94 6.97
N ARG A 334 -29.06 1.95 7.27
CA ARG A 334 -29.18 1.06 8.43
C ARG A 334 -27.88 1.13 9.24
N VAL A 335 -28.01 1.14 10.55
CA VAL A 335 -26.87 1.24 11.48
C VAL A 335 -26.92 0.06 12.44
N GLN A 336 -25.85 -0.74 12.46
CA GLN A 336 -25.65 -1.83 13.40
C GLN A 336 -24.45 -1.52 14.30
N ILE A 337 -24.68 -1.44 15.60
CA ILE A 337 -23.64 -1.13 16.58
C ILE A 337 -23.41 -2.37 17.44
N PHE A 338 -22.19 -2.89 17.38
CA PHE A 338 -21.75 -4.07 18.09
C PHE A 338 -20.92 -3.68 19.31
N VAL A 339 -21.35 -4.08 20.51
CA VAL A 339 -20.62 -3.84 21.76
C VAL A 339 -19.97 -5.14 22.20
N SER A 340 -18.63 -5.17 22.15
CA SER A 340 -17.86 -6.41 22.32
C SER A 340 -17.36 -6.67 23.76
N ASN A 341 -17.87 -5.96 24.77
CA ASN A 341 -17.49 -6.22 26.16
C ASN A 341 -18.36 -7.37 26.73
N PRO A 342 -17.76 -8.45 27.26
CA PRO A 342 -18.47 -9.60 27.80
C PRO A 342 -19.50 -9.27 28.89
N GLU A 343 -19.33 -8.18 29.63
CA GLU A 343 -20.29 -7.73 30.66
C GLU A 343 -21.69 -7.45 30.07
N PHE A 344 -21.74 -7.11 28.78
CA PHE A 344 -22.97 -6.86 28.04
C PHE A 344 -23.38 -8.07 27.17
N GLU A 345 -22.51 -9.07 27.03
CA GLU A 345 -22.83 -10.34 26.38
C GLU A 345 -23.69 -11.20 27.32
N GLY A 346 -25.03 -11.12 27.19
CA GLY A 346 -25.97 -11.93 27.96
C GLY A 346 -27.07 -11.15 28.67
N GLN A 347 -27.02 -9.82 28.67
CA GLN A 347 -28.14 -9.00 29.10
C GLN A 347 -29.16 -8.93 27.96
N GLY A 348 -30.21 -9.75 28.02
CA GLY A 348 -31.28 -9.86 27.00
C GLY A 348 -32.19 -8.63 26.86
N GLY A 349 -31.70 -7.43 27.19
CA GLY A 349 -32.41 -6.17 27.09
C GLY A 349 -32.00 -5.34 25.88
N ARG A 350 -32.88 -4.44 25.44
CA ARG A 350 -32.58 -3.44 24.42
C ARG A 350 -31.50 -2.48 24.95
N MET A 351 -30.26 -2.65 24.50
CA MET A 351 -29.14 -1.82 24.93
C MET A 351 -29.28 -0.40 24.35
N VAL A 352 -29.39 0.59 25.23
CA VAL A 352 -29.50 2.01 24.85
C VAL A 352 -28.10 2.63 24.81
N LEU A 353 -27.78 3.31 23.72
CA LEU A 353 -26.52 4.04 23.58
C LEU A 353 -26.69 5.48 24.09
N PRO A 354 -25.84 5.95 25.03
CA PRO A 354 -25.91 7.31 25.51
C PRO A 354 -25.74 8.34 24.39
N GLY A 355 -26.67 9.29 24.29
CA GLY A 355 -26.65 10.39 23.31
C GLY A 355 -27.21 10.04 21.93
N LEU A 356 -27.45 8.76 21.62
CA LEU A 356 -28.03 8.36 20.33
C LEU A 356 -29.56 8.34 20.43
N ALA A 357 -30.24 9.00 19.49
CA ALA A 357 -31.69 9.02 19.46
C ALA A 357 -32.26 7.63 19.19
N ASP A 358 -33.41 7.33 19.80
CA ASP A 358 -34.16 6.11 19.50
C ASP A 358 -34.65 6.17 18.04
N ASN A 359 -34.13 5.29 17.19
CA ASN A 359 -34.43 5.23 15.77
C ASN A 359 -34.50 3.78 15.30
N GLU A 360 -35.54 3.43 14.55
CA GLU A 360 -35.77 2.07 14.01
C GLU A 360 -34.65 1.61 13.06
N ALA A 361 -33.94 2.55 12.43
CA ALA A 361 -32.81 2.25 11.56
C ALA A 361 -31.55 1.82 12.35
N VAL A 362 -31.54 1.97 13.68
CA VAL A 362 -30.41 1.66 14.55
C VAL A 362 -30.69 0.38 15.34
N GLN A 363 -29.82 -0.61 15.16
CA GLN A 363 -29.82 -1.84 15.93
C GLN A 363 -28.54 -1.93 16.76
N VAL A 364 -28.68 -2.17 18.06
CA VAL A 364 -27.56 -2.35 18.98
C VAL A 364 -27.49 -3.83 19.37
N LEU A 365 -26.34 -4.47 19.13
CA LEU A 365 -26.10 -5.89 19.28
C LEU A 365 -24.93 -6.14 20.23
N ALA A 366 -25.03 -7.17 21.06
CA ALA A 366 -23.93 -7.63 21.88
C ALA A 366 -22.97 -8.52 21.07
N GLY A 367 -21.68 -8.45 21.39
CA GLY A 367 -20.64 -9.28 20.78
C GLY A 367 -19.88 -8.59 19.66
N ARG A 368 -19.13 -9.39 18.91
CA ARG A 368 -18.33 -8.93 17.76
C ARG A 368 -19.13 -9.07 16.47
N PRO A 369 -19.00 -8.13 15.52
CA PRO A 369 -19.61 -8.31 14.21
C PRO A 369 -19.00 -9.53 13.52
N SER A 370 -19.84 -10.34 12.90
CA SER A 370 -19.42 -11.42 12.00
C SER A 370 -19.52 -10.92 10.55
N PRO A 371 -18.41 -10.51 9.91
CA PRO A 371 -18.47 -9.95 8.56
C PRO A 371 -19.04 -10.93 7.54
N ASP A 372 -18.81 -12.24 7.73
CA ASP A 372 -19.36 -13.29 6.89
C ASP A 372 -20.90 -13.26 6.87
N MET A 373 -21.51 -13.31 8.06
CA MET A 373 -22.98 -13.31 8.17
C MET A 373 -23.60 -12.01 7.67
N ILE A 374 -22.98 -10.88 8.01
CA ILE A 374 -23.46 -9.55 7.59
C ILE A 374 -23.43 -9.43 6.06
N LEU A 375 -22.32 -9.85 5.43
CA LEU A 375 -22.20 -9.78 3.98
C LEU A 375 -23.12 -10.79 3.28
N ASP A 376 -23.32 -11.99 3.82
CA ASP A 376 -24.30 -12.94 3.28
C ASP A 376 -25.72 -12.38 3.31
N ALA A 377 -26.12 -11.79 4.44
CA ALA A 377 -27.43 -11.14 4.57
C ALA A 377 -27.60 -9.98 3.59
N GLU A 378 -26.61 -9.08 3.50
CA GLU A 378 -26.67 -7.95 2.57
C GLU A 378 -26.61 -8.38 1.10
N LEU A 379 -25.90 -9.45 0.76
CA LEU A 379 -25.90 -9.98 -0.60
C LEU A 379 -27.23 -10.64 -0.96
N ALA A 380 -27.85 -11.36 -0.02
CA ALA A 380 -29.16 -12.00 -0.22
C ALA A 380 -30.30 -10.98 -0.35
N GLU A 381 -30.29 -9.91 0.46
CA GLU A 381 -31.30 -8.85 0.38
C GLU A 381 -31.15 -7.95 -0.85
N ARG A 382 -29.96 -7.91 -1.45
CA ARG A 382 -29.67 -7.00 -2.55
C ARG A 382 -30.20 -7.54 -3.88
N LYS A 383 -31.18 -6.83 -4.44
CA LYS A 383 -31.79 -7.17 -5.74
C LYS A 383 -30.83 -7.08 -6.94
N ALA A 384 -29.95 -6.06 -7.02
CA ALA A 384 -29.01 -5.89 -8.14
C ALA A 384 -27.84 -4.90 -7.86
N GLY A 385 -26.84 -4.92 -8.74
CA GLY A 385 -25.79 -3.88 -8.86
C GLY A 385 -24.42 -4.25 -8.28
N CYS A 386 -23.63 -3.24 -7.88
CA CYS A 386 -22.28 -3.40 -7.32
C CYS A 386 -22.26 -3.03 -5.84
N MET A 387 -21.52 -3.78 -5.02
CA MET A 387 -21.38 -3.53 -3.59
C MET A 387 -19.98 -2.97 -3.31
N ALA A 388 -19.90 -1.90 -2.51
CA ALA A 388 -18.65 -1.46 -1.92
C ALA A 388 -18.62 -1.88 -0.45
N VAL A 389 -17.51 -2.48 -0.02
CA VAL A 389 -17.25 -2.79 1.38
C VAL A 389 -16.04 -1.99 1.82
N SER A 390 -16.27 -0.98 2.66
CA SER A 390 -15.23 -0.14 3.25
C SER A 390 -14.95 -0.62 4.68
N VAL A 391 -13.68 -0.70 5.08
CA VAL A 391 -13.32 -0.99 6.48
C VAL A 391 -12.29 0.00 6.99
N CYS A 392 -12.54 0.52 8.20
CA CYS A 392 -11.60 1.33 8.95
C CYS A 392 -11.62 0.90 10.42
N GLY A 393 -10.55 0.28 10.90
CA GLY A 393 -10.52 -0.28 12.25
C GLY A 393 -9.24 -1.05 12.55
N PRO A 394 -9.23 -1.82 13.65
CA PRO A 394 -8.09 -2.64 14.01
C PRO A 394 -7.82 -3.69 12.93
N GLY A 395 -6.54 -4.05 12.75
CA GLY A 395 -6.11 -4.95 11.67
C GLY A 395 -6.82 -6.31 11.66
N SER A 396 -7.25 -6.84 12.81
CA SER A 396 -8.05 -8.07 12.86
C SER A 396 -9.41 -7.91 12.18
N LEU A 397 -10.12 -6.81 12.45
CA LEU A 397 -11.40 -6.52 11.80
C LEU A 397 -11.21 -6.33 10.28
N SER A 398 -10.16 -5.59 9.88
CA SER A 398 -9.85 -5.40 8.46
C SER A 398 -9.53 -6.72 7.75
N ASP A 399 -8.82 -7.63 8.42
CA ASP A 399 -8.50 -8.97 7.91
C ASP A 399 -9.74 -9.85 7.77
N ASP A 400 -10.61 -9.88 8.79
CA ASP A 400 -11.85 -10.65 8.77
C ASP A 400 -12.80 -10.15 7.66
N VAL A 401 -12.98 -8.84 7.53
CA VAL A 401 -13.78 -8.24 6.44
C VAL A 401 -13.16 -8.55 5.08
N ARG A 402 -11.83 -8.49 4.94
CA ARG A 402 -11.16 -8.82 3.67
C ARG A 402 -11.37 -10.27 3.28
N LEU A 403 -11.23 -11.19 4.23
CA LEU A 403 -11.47 -12.62 4.00
C LEU A 403 -12.92 -12.85 3.57
N ALA A 404 -13.88 -12.26 4.28
CA ALA A 404 -15.29 -12.39 3.96
C ALA A 404 -15.63 -11.85 2.55
N VAL A 405 -15.07 -10.70 2.16
CA VAL A 405 -15.23 -10.14 0.80
C VAL A 405 -14.51 -10.98 -0.26
N ARG A 406 -13.33 -11.53 0.07
CA ARG A 406 -12.54 -12.38 -0.83
C ARG A 406 -13.27 -13.67 -1.17
N GLU A 407 -13.85 -14.34 -0.17
CA GLU A 407 -14.60 -15.56 -0.42
C GLU A 407 -15.84 -15.29 -1.28
N ARG A 408 -16.48 -14.14 -1.14
CA ARG A 408 -17.71 -13.76 -1.86
C ARG A 408 -17.50 -13.06 -3.20
N GLN A 409 -16.26 -12.97 -3.71
CA GLN A 409 -16.00 -12.38 -5.03
C GLN A 409 -16.75 -13.06 -6.19
N HIS A 410 -17.16 -14.32 -6.01
CA HIS A 410 -17.91 -15.09 -6.99
C HIS A 410 -19.44 -14.89 -6.87
N ALA A 411 -19.94 -14.53 -5.68
CA ALA A 411 -21.36 -14.34 -5.40
C ALA A 411 -21.88 -12.96 -5.83
N GLY A 412 -20.98 -11.97 -5.96
CA GLY A 412 -21.35 -10.61 -6.31
C GLY A 412 -20.15 -9.77 -6.75
N ARG A 413 -20.42 -8.66 -7.45
CA ARG A 413 -19.38 -7.67 -7.75
C ARG A 413 -19.16 -6.80 -6.51
N ILE A 414 -18.24 -7.26 -5.66
CA ILE A 414 -17.88 -6.62 -4.39
C ILE A 414 -16.49 -5.98 -4.55
N ASP A 415 -16.40 -4.68 -4.30
CA ASP A 415 -15.13 -3.97 -4.22
C ASP A 415 -14.77 -3.77 -2.74
N TYR A 416 -13.60 -4.24 -2.33
CA TYR A 416 -13.04 -4.02 -0.99
C TYR A 416 -12.22 -2.73 -0.97
N ILE A 417 -12.49 -1.88 0.03
CA ILE A 417 -11.78 -0.62 0.29
C ILE A 417 -11.31 -0.65 1.74
N GLU A 418 -10.00 -0.56 1.94
CA GLU A 418 -9.42 -0.49 3.27
C GLU A 418 -8.90 0.92 3.52
N ALA A 419 -9.39 1.54 4.57
CA ALA A 419 -8.85 2.77 5.12
C ALA A 419 -8.13 2.42 6.43
N SER A 420 -6.81 2.44 6.42
CA SER A 420 -6.01 2.26 7.62
C SER A 420 -5.46 3.59 8.07
N PHE A 421 -5.98 4.13 9.18
CA PHE A 421 -5.20 5.04 10.02
C PHE A 421 -4.22 4.18 10.83
N SER A 422 -3.22 3.61 10.16
CA SER A 422 -2.09 3.02 10.86
C SER A 422 -1.16 4.17 11.23
N TRP A 423 -1.27 4.64 12.47
CA TRP A 423 -0.23 5.44 13.11
C TRP A 423 0.96 4.56 13.49
#